data_AF-A0A6A6PEN2-F1
#
_entry.id   AF-A0A6A6PEN2-F1
#
_cell.length_a   1.000
_cell.length_b   1.000
_cell.length_c   1.000
_cell.angle_alpha   90.00
_cell.angle_beta   90.00
_cell.angle_gamma   90.00
#
_symmetry.space_group_name_H-M   'P 1'
#
loop_
_entity.id
_entity.type
_entity.pdbx_description
1 polymer ?
#
loop_
_entity_poly.entity_id
_entity_poly.type
_entity_poly.pdbx_seq_one_letter_code
_entity_poly.pdbx_strand_id
1 'polypeptide(L)'
;MPALDICTRAQILALKTNGISDNQIAEQTGVNKRTIYRVLKRATEAGYDPDATHRPITDAHVGGKGSAQPATNAGDEDTEDLV
;
A
#
# COMPACT_ATOMS: atom_id res chain seq x y z
N MET A 1 -2.39 -15.72 -0.72
CA MET A 1 -2.52 -14.48 0.08
C MET A 1 -3.87 -13.92 -0.30
N PRO A 2 -4.78 -13.56 0.62
CA PRO A 2 -5.95 -12.80 0.20
C PRO A 2 -5.44 -11.59 -0.58
N ALA A 3 -6.14 -11.22 -1.64
CA ALA A 3 -5.75 -10.11 -2.50
C ALA A 3 -5.88 -8.80 -1.69
N LEU A 4 -4.83 -8.47 -0.94
CA LEU A 4 -4.73 -7.21 -0.23
C LEU A 4 -4.50 -6.12 -1.28
N ASP A 5 -5.33 -5.09 -1.30
CA ASP A 5 -5.23 -3.98 -2.24
C ASP A 5 -3.95 -3.16 -2.00
N ILE A 6 -3.64 -2.29 -2.96
CA ILE A 6 -2.45 -1.45 -2.90
C ILE A 6 -2.54 -0.43 -1.75
N CYS A 7 -3.74 0.10 -1.50
CA CYS A 7 -4.01 1.08 -0.46
C CYS A 7 -3.72 0.53 0.94
N THR A 8 -4.18 -0.68 1.26
CA THR A 8 -3.92 -1.27 2.58
C THR A 8 -2.45 -1.61 2.76
N ARG A 9 -1.74 -2.01 1.70
CA ARG A 9 -0.27 -2.21 1.78
C ARG A 9 0.44 -0.89 2.05
N ALA A 10 0.08 0.18 1.34
CA ALA A 10 0.63 1.51 1.58
C ALA A 10 0.37 1.97 3.02
N GLN A 11 -0.84 1.75 3.54
CA GLN A 11 -1.19 2.08 4.92
C GLN A 11 -0.35 1.30 5.94
N ILE A 12 -0.15 -0.01 5.74
CA ILE A 12 0.72 -0.83 6.59
C ILE A 12 2.14 -0.27 6.63
N LEU A 13 2.72 0.07 5.46
CA LEU A 13 4.06 0.64 5.38
C LEU A 13 4.14 2.02 6.07
N ALA A 14 3.15 2.87 5.86
CA ALA A 14 3.09 4.20 6.49
C ALA A 14 3.02 4.09 8.02
N LEU A 15 2.18 3.21 8.55
CA LEU A 15 2.10 2.98 9.99
C LEU A 15 3.40 2.43 10.56
N LYS A 16 4.06 1.50 9.84
CA LYS A 16 5.36 0.97 10.27
C LYS A 16 6.44 2.05 10.28
N THR A 17 6.46 2.90 9.25
CA THR A 17 7.35 4.07 9.13
C THR A 17 7.19 5.04 10.31
N ASN A 18 5.98 5.14 10.84
CA ASN A 18 5.64 5.96 12.01
C ASN A 18 5.94 5.27 13.35
N GLY A 19 6.61 4.12 13.36
CA GLY A 19 6.99 3.40 14.58
C GLY A 19 5.84 2.62 15.24
N ILE A 20 4.70 2.46 14.56
CA ILE A 20 3.57 1.69 15.09
C ILE A 20 3.93 0.20 15.08
N SER A 21 3.63 -0.48 16.19
CA SER A 21 3.91 -1.91 16.33
C SER A 21 2.99 -2.76 15.44
N ASP A 22 3.47 -3.92 14.99
CA ASP A 22 2.68 -4.84 14.15
C ASP A 22 1.35 -5.26 14.80
N ASN A 23 1.27 -5.26 16.13
CA ASN A 23 0.04 -5.50 16.88
C ASN A 23 -0.98 -4.38 16.68
N GLN A 24 -0.55 -3.13 16.83
CA GLN A 24 -1.39 -1.96 16.61
C GLN A 24 -1.76 -1.78 15.14
N ILE A 25 -0.85 -2.11 14.21
CA ILE A 25 -1.16 -2.13 12.78
C ILE A 25 -2.28 -3.15 12.49
N ALA A 26 -2.21 -4.34 13.08
CA ALA A 26 -3.25 -5.35 12.91
C ALA A 26 -4.61 -4.89 13.45
N GLU A 27 -4.62 -4.19 14.58
CA GLU A 27 -5.83 -3.59 15.16
C GLU A 27 -6.41 -2.48 14.28
N GLN A 28 -5.58 -1.59 13.74
CA GLN A 28 -6.02 -0.45 12.93
C GLN A 28 -6.47 -0.84 11.53
N THR A 29 -5.80 -1.81 10.91
CA THR A 29 -6.05 -2.21 9.51
C THR A 29 -6.98 -3.42 9.39
N GLY A 30 -7.23 -4.14 10.48
CA GLY A 30 -7.91 -5.44 10.48
C GLY A 30 -7.11 -6.56 9.81
N VAL A 31 -5.86 -6.29 9.39
CA VAL A 31 -5.02 -7.26 8.68
C VAL A 31 -4.30 -8.16 9.68
N ASN A 32 -4.36 -9.48 9.46
CA ASN A 32 -3.65 -10.43 10.30
C ASN A 32 -2.12 -10.17 10.30
N LYS A 33 -1.48 -10.30 11.48
CA LYS A 33 -0.04 -10.11 11.68
C LYS A 33 0.84 -10.89 10.68
N ARG A 34 0.45 -12.12 10.32
CA ARG A 34 1.17 -12.93 9.32
C ARG A 34 1.15 -12.29 7.93
N THR A 35 0.07 -11.60 7.58
CA THR A 35 -0.05 -10.85 6.33
C THR A 35 0.79 -9.57 6.40
N ILE A 36 0.74 -8.83 7.51
CA ILE A 36 1.58 -7.64 7.75
C ILE A 36 3.06 -8.01 7.60
N TYR A 37 3.53 -9.06 8.28
CA TYR A 37 4.90 -9.55 8.16
C TYR A 37 5.32 -9.83 6.70
N ARG A 38 4.43 -10.45 5.91
CA ARG A 38 4.70 -10.75 4.49
C ARG A 38 4.77 -9.48 3.62
N VAL A 39 3.94 -8.48 3.91
CA VAL A 39 3.99 -7.17 3.24
C VAL A 39 5.33 -6.49 3.55
N LEU A 40 5.68 -6.39 4.84
CA LEU A 40 6.93 -5.80 5.29
C LEU A 40 8.14 -6.51 4.68
N LYS A 41 8.19 -7.84 4.72
CA LYS A 41 9.28 -8.63 4.14
C LYS A 41 9.49 -8.32 2.66
N ARG A 42 8.41 -8.25 1.88
CA ARG A 42 8.50 -7.93 0.43
C ARG A 42 8.90 -6.49 0.17
N ALA A 43 8.37 -5.54 0.94
CA ALA A 43 8.77 -4.16 0.83
C ALA A 43 10.28 -4.02 1.10
N THR A 44 10.80 -4.67 2.15
CA THR A 44 12.23 -4.67 2.47
C THR A 44 13.06 -5.34 1.38
N GLU A 45 12.59 -6.46 0.81
CA GLU A 45 13.20 -7.07 -0.39
C GLU A 45 13.25 -6.11 -1.59
N ALA A 46 12.31 -5.16 -1.67
CA ALA A 46 12.24 -4.11 -2.69
C ALA A 46 12.97 -2.80 -2.30
N GLY A 47 13.68 -2.77 -1.18
CA GLY A 47 14.48 -1.61 -0.74
C GLY A 47 13.80 -0.67 0.26
N TYR A 48 12.63 -1.03 0.80
CA TYR A 48 12.01 -0.27 1.88
C TYR A 48 12.80 -0.40 3.19
N ASP A 49 13.16 0.76 3.74
CA ASP A 49 13.79 0.89 5.06
C ASP A 49 12.96 1.86 5.94
N PRO A 50 12.30 1.36 7.01
CA PRO A 50 11.53 2.21 7.92
C PRO A 50 12.39 3.15 8.78
N ASP A 51 13.68 2.88 8.91
CA ASP A 51 14.58 3.63 9.81
C ASP A 51 15.44 4.66 9.06
N ALA A 52 15.37 4.69 7.73
CA ALA A 52 16.07 5.66 6.89
C ALA A 52 15.72 7.12 7.25
N THR A 53 16.66 8.04 7.01
CA THR A 53 16.46 9.50 7.21
C THR A 53 15.33 10.04 6.33
N HIS A 54 15.23 9.51 5.10
CA HIS A 54 14.11 9.75 4.19
C HIS A 54 13.42 8.42 3.93
N ARG A 55 12.12 8.36 4.19
CA ARG A 55 11.33 7.11 4.21
C ARG A 55 10.28 7.10 3.10
N PRO A 56 10.65 7.21 1.81
CA PRO A 56 9.67 7.21 0.75
C PRO A 56 9.02 5.83 0.62
N ILE A 57 7.70 5.80 0.58
CA ILE A 57 6.94 4.62 0.17
C ILE A 57 6.66 4.77 -1.33
N THR A 58 7.18 3.85 -2.13
CA THR A 58 7.04 3.87 -3.60
C THR A 58 6.17 2.71 -4.06
N ASP A 59 5.74 2.76 -5.33
CA ASP A 59 4.97 1.69 -5.96
C ASP A 59 5.68 0.33 -5.89
N ALA A 60 7.02 0.34 -5.94
CA ALA A 60 7.83 -0.87 -5.80
C ALA A 60 7.67 -1.54 -4.42
N HIS A 61 7.45 -0.76 -3.37
CA HIS A 61 7.31 -1.27 -2.00
C HIS A 61 5.92 -1.89 -1.75
N VAL A 62 4.88 -1.39 -2.44
CA VAL A 62 3.49 -1.86 -2.29
C VAL A 62 3.11 -2.92 -3.34
N GLY A 63 3.93 -3.10 -4.37
CA GLY A 63 3.71 -4.03 -5.47
C GLY A 63 3.54 -5.50 -5.05
N GLY A 64 2.71 -6.23 -5.79
CA GLY A 64 2.58 -7.69 -5.63
C GLY A 64 1.91 -8.32 -6.85
N LYS A 65 2.22 -9.61 -7.12
CA LYS A 65 1.61 -10.41 -8.20
C LYS A 65 0.07 -10.29 -8.13
N GLY A 66 -0.52 -9.51 -9.04
CA GLY A 66 -1.96 -9.28 -9.11
C GLY A 66 -2.41 -7.81 -9.01
N SER A 67 -1.52 -6.82 -8.91
CA SER A 67 -1.90 -5.44 -9.21
C SER A 67 -2.06 -5.29 -10.72
N ALA A 68 -3.19 -5.80 -11.25
CA ALA A 68 -3.73 -5.21 -12.46
C ALA A 68 -3.84 -3.71 -12.16
N GLN A 69 -3.09 -2.92 -12.91
CA GLN A 69 -3.30 -1.48 -13.02
C GLN A 69 -4.82 -1.29 -13.18
N PRO A 70 -5.49 -0.45 -12.38
CA PRO A 70 -6.90 -0.17 -12.62
C PRO A 70 -6.99 0.25 -14.08
N ALA A 71 -7.79 -0.46 -14.88
CA ALA A 71 -8.03 -0.06 -16.25
C ALA A 71 -8.46 1.41 -16.21
N THR A 72 -7.69 2.28 -16.86
CA THR A 72 -8.06 3.68 -17.04
C THR A 72 -9.32 3.72 -17.89
N ASN A 73 -10.47 3.56 -17.26
CA ASN A 73 -11.73 4.04 -17.79
C ASN A 73 -11.87 5.49 -17.30
N ALA A 74 -11.02 6.38 -17.80
CA ALA A 74 -11.37 7.78 -17.87
C ALA A 74 -12.29 7.88 -19.09
N GLY A 75 -13.57 7.58 -18.85
CA GLY A 75 -14.61 7.83 -19.82
C GLY A 75 -14.68 9.34 -20.06
N ASP A 76 -14.65 9.68 -21.33
CA ASP A 76 -15.09 10.97 -21.85
C ASP A 76 -16.50 11.26 -21.29
N GLU A 77 -16.64 12.34 -20.52
CA GLU A 77 -17.92 13.03 -20.34
C GLU A 77 -17.68 14.51 -20.68
N ASP A 78 -17.57 14.76 -21.99
CA ASP A 78 -17.91 16.06 -22.56
C ASP A 78 -19.40 16.31 -22.28
N THR A 79 -19.70 17.21 -21.35
CA THR A 79 -20.96 17.98 -21.36
C THR A 79 -20.69 19.34 -20.71
N GLU A 80 -20.01 20.22 -21.46
CA GLU A 80 -20.18 21.66 -21.25
C GLU A 80 -21.44 22.08 -22.02
N ASP A 81 -22.58 22.06 -21.34
CA ASP A 81 -23.78 22.82 -21.71
C ASP A 81 -23.89 23.99 -20.73
N LEU A 82 -23.75 25.23 -21.21
CA LEU A 82 -24.79 26.27 -21.21
C LEU A 82 -24.19 27.67 -21.51
N VAL A 83 -24.32 28.16 -22.75
CA VAL A 83 -24.52 29.60 -23.06
C VAL A 83 -25.53 29.72 -24.20
#